data_AF-M4DKJ5-F1
#
_entry.id   AF-M4DKJ5-F1
#
_cell.length_a   1.000
_cell.length_b   1.000
_cell.length_c   1.000
_cell.angle_alpha   90.00
_cell.angle_beta   90.00
_cell.angle_gamma   90.00
#
_symmetry.space_group_name_H-M   'P 1'
#
loop_
_entity.id
_entity.type
_entity.pdbx_description
1 polymer ?
#
loop_
_entity_poly.entity_id
_entity_poly.type
_entity_poly.pdbx_seq_one_letter_code
_entity_poly.pdbx_strand_id
1 'polypeptide(L)'
;MQLSKDQETPPSPPRSPPPKLSTVACPSRKPRERTSSPFSEVLRRKRPPMLNRELFPQAPPWSKEAVKTPPYEDVEAEKDGVYSVYCKRGRRRWMAMEDRYSAVVDHDGGGRRKAFFGVYDGHGGSNAAEFAAKNLGNNIEAAVAAARSGEDGYSIERAIREAYLKTDEEFLKEGSGGGACCVTALISNGELAVSNAGDCRAVISRAGVAEALTTDHSPNQENELIRIRASGGYVDCHHGVWRIQWTLAVSRAIGDEYLKKWVIAEPETRTLKIKPELEFLILASDGLWDNVTNQEAVDVVRPYCIGVENPTTLPACKKLAELSSTRGSLDDISVIIIQLKHHLAMVNSSWTKSHIEAIWRIPERIRRHFLLKYQQILQFSYLLLSFVLRSLKKLDRDVPRPKLQFVGSCRNESDEERLQKLKARAVELKLDGDVEFYKNAMYRELVALLGNADAGMHGMIDEHFGISVVEYMAAGAIPIAHNSAGPKMDIVLEEEGQRTGFLAETVEEYAEAIVEIVKMKETERLKMAESARKRATRFSEQRFSEDFKTAIRPVFTSDLKSQY
;
A
#
# COMPACT_ATOMS: atom_id res chain seq x y z
N MET A 1 22.48 -16.71 46.56
CA MET A 1 22.37 -18.08 47.12
C MET A 1 20.94 -18.55 46.86
N GLN A 2 20.62 -19.68 46.23
CA GLN A 2 21.39 -20.73 45.56
C GLN A 2 20.37 -21.54 44.72
N LEU A 3 20.78 -22.01 43.54
CA LEU A 3 20.06 -22.86 42.59
C LEU A 3 19.99 -24.33 43.03
N SER A 4 18.91 -25.05 42.66
CA SER A 4 18.88 -26.44 42.10
C SER A 4 17.44 -27.02 42.19
N LYS A 5 16.73 -27.32 41.10
CA LYS A 5 16.68 -28.60 40.35
C LYS A 5 16.47 -29.85 41.23
N ASP A 6 15.34 -30.55 41.07
CA ASP A 6 15.28 -31.84 40.35
C ASP A 6 13.86 -32.41 40.18
N GLN A 7 13.72 -33.19 39.12
CA GLN A 7 12.52 -33.85 38.58
C GLN A 7 12.23 -35.18 39.30
N GLU A 8 10.97 -35.63 39.31
CA GLU A 8 10.63 -37.06 39.14
C GLU A 8 9.16 -37.24 38.73
N THR A 9 8.93 -37.94 37.61
CA THR A 9 7.62 -38.34 37.06
C THR A 9 7.40 -39.85 37.23
N PRO A 10 6.18 -40.32 37.58
CA PRO A 10 5.89 -41.75 37.79
C PRO A 10 5.56 -42.53 36.49
N PRO A 11 5.63 -43.88 36.50
CA PRO A 11 5.63 -44.72 35.29
C PRO A 11 4.23 -45.15 34.81
N SER A 12 4.11 -45.42 33.51
CA SER A 12 2.90 -45.84 32.80
C SER A 12 2.65 -47.37 32.86
N PRO A 13 1.38 -47.85 32.89
CA PRO A 13 1.04 -49.28 32.90
C PRO A 13 1.01 -49.93 31.48
N PRO A 14 1.05 -51.28 31.38
CA PRO A 14 1.37 -52.01 30.14
C PRO A 14 0.17 -52.20 29.18
N ARG A 15 0.49 -52.33 27.88
CA ARG A 15 -0.43 -52.53 26.74
C ARG A 15 -1.04 -53.94 26.70
N SER A 16 -2.34 -54.03 26.42
CA SER A 16 -3.07 -55.24 26.02
C SER A 16 -3.21 -55.37 24.48
N PRO A 17 -3.25 -56.59 23.91
CA PRO A 17 -3.25 -56.84 22.46
C PRO A 17 -4.66 -56.73 21.82
N PRO A 18 -4.77 -56.57 20.48
CA PRO A 18 -6.05 -56.30 19.81
C PRO A 18 -6.83 -57.58 19.48
N PRO A 19 -8.18 -57.56 19.46
CA PRO A 19 -8.98 -58.63 18.87
C PRO A 19 -9.25 -58.42 17.37
N LYS A 20 -9.67 -59.52 16.73
CA LYS A 20 -9.56 -59.88 15.31
C LYS A 20 -10.65 -59.28 14.39
N LEU A 21 -10.30 -59.12 13.11
CA LEU A 21 -11.20 -58.83 11.98
C LEU A 21 -12.30 -59.88 11.82
N SER A 22 -13.51 -59.43 11.48
CA SER A 22 -14.56 -60.26 10.85
C SER A 22 -15.05 -59.61 9.55
N THR A 23 -14.90 -60.35 8.45
CA THR A 23 -15.38 -60.07 7.10
C THR A 23 -16.89 -60.28 6.98
N VAL A 24 -17.62 -59.37 6.33
CA VAL A 24 -18.96 -59.64 5.76
C VAL A 24 -19.09 -58.96 4.39
N ALA A 25 -19.61 -59.75 3.44
CA ALA A 25 -19.60 -59.54 1.99
C ALA A 25 -20.77 -58.70 1.44
N CYS A 26 -20.55 -58.11 0.25
CA CYS A 26 -21.57 -57.53 -0.63
C CYS A 26 -22.55 -58.56 -1.21
N PRO A 27 -23.77 -58.14 -1.59
CA PRO A 27 -24.51 -58.74 -2.70
C PRO A 27 -24.77 -57.77 -3.86
N SER A 28 -25.09 -58.41 -4.99
CA SER A 28 -24.93 -58.02 -6.39
C SER A 28 -26.11 -57.28 -7.05
N ARG A 29 -25.78 -56.51 -8.10
CA ARG A 29 -26.64 -55.93 -9.16
C ARG A 29 -27.49 -56.94 -9.94
N LYS A 30 -28.63 -56.45 -10.50
CA LYS A 30 -29.07 -56.50 -11.94
C LYS A 30 -30.55 -56.01 -12.09
N PRO A 31 -31.11 -55.73 -13.29
CA PRO A 31 -30.67 -54.81 -14.36
C PRO A 31 -31.81 -53.92 -14.95
N ARG A 32 -31.43 -53.07 -15.93
CA ARG A 32 -32.19 -52.06 -16.72
C ARG A 32 -33.38 -52.57 -17.56
N GLU A 33 -34.31 -51.65 -17.87
CA GLU A 33 -35.04 -51.56 -19.15
C GLU A 33 -35.14 -50.11 -19.68
N ARG A 34 -35.17 -49.96 -21.02
CA ARG A 34 -35.22 -48.73 -21.83
C ARG A 34 -36.49 -48.71 -22.68
N THR A 35 -37.05 -47.53 -22.97
CA THR A 35 -37.80 -47.18 -24.23
C THR A 35 -38.14 -45.66 -24.21
N SER A 36 -37.57 -44.82 -25.10
CA SER A 36 -38.04 -44.34 -26.43
C SER A 36 -38.86 -43.02 -26.40
N SER A 37 -38.39 -42.01 -27.14
CA SER A 37 -39.00 -40.67 -27.44
C SER A 37 -40.10 -40.78 -28.54
N PRO A 38 -40.77 -39.73 -29.14
CA PRO A 38 -40.32 -38.33 -29.46
C PRO A 38 -41.38 -37.17 -29.61
N PHE A 39 -40.89 -35.95 -30.01
CA PHE A 39 -41.56 -34.73 -30.60
C PHE A 39 -42.58 -33.93 -29.74
N SER A 40 -42.92 -32.64 -29.94
CA SER A 40 -42.30 -31.36 -30.38
C SER A 40 -43.34 -30.22 -30.23
N GLU A 41 -42.88 -28.96 -30.28
CA GLU A 41 -43.59 -27.72 -30.69
C GLU A 41 -44.37 -26.81 -29.71
N VAL A 42 -44.46 -25.54 -30.14
CA VAL A 42 -44.46 -24.27 -29.38
C VAL A 42 -45.69 -23.42 -29.77
N LEU A 43 -46.25 -22.60 -28.84
CA LEU A 43 -46.55 -21.14 -28.95
C LEU A 43 -47.83 -20.63 -28.24
N ARG A 44 -47.58 -19.75 -27.26
CA ARG A 44 -48.20 -18.43 -26.91
C ARG A 44 -49.68 -18.32 -26.48
N ARG A 45 -49.90 -17.59 -25.36
CA ARG A 45 -50.79 -16.39 -25.29
C ARG A 45 -50.65 -15.53 -24.00
N LYS A 46 -50.45 -14.21 -24.24
CA LYS A 46 -50.86 -12.93 -23.59
C LYS A 46 -50.93 -12.72 -22.05
N ARG A 47 -50.37 -11.58 -21.62
CA ARG A 47 -50.39 -10.93 -20.28
C ARG A 47 -51.76 -10.35 -19.89
N PRO A 48 -52.04 -10.19 -18.58
CA PRO A 48 -52.19 -8.84 -17.97
C PRO A 48 -51.64 -8.78 -16.51
N PRO A 49 -51.93 -7.72 -15.71
CA PRO A 49 -51.18 -6.48 -15.50
C PRO A 49 -50.30 -6.47 -14.22
N MET A 50 -49.46 -5.42 -14.09
CA MET A 50 -48.49 -5.19 -13.02
C MET A 50 -49.11 -4.87 -11.65
N LEU A 51 -48.42 -5.31 -10.59
CA LEU A 51 -48.31 -4.57 -9.33
C LEU A 51 -46.86 -4.58 -8.85
N ASN A 52 -46.36 -3.38 -8.57
CA ASN A 52 -44.98 -3.03 -8.30
C ASN A 52 -44.58 -3.50 -6.89
N ARG A 53 -43.41 -4.13 -6.74
CA ARG A 53 -42.70 -4.22 -5.46
C ARG A 53 -41.27 -3.79 -5.72
N GLU A 54 -40.91 -2.70 -5.05
CA GLU A 54 -39.70 -1.92 -5.24
C GLU A 54 -38.44 -2.79 -5.28
N LEU A 55 -37.71 -2.65 -6.40
CA LEU A 55 -36.36 -3.13 -6.56
C LEU A 55 -35.44 -2.25 -5.72
N PHE A 56 -34.86 -2.82 -4.67
CA PHE A 56 -33.57 -2.32 -4.19
C PHE A 56 -32.59 -2.36 -5.36
N PRO A 57 -31.86 -1.28 -5.66
CA PRO A 57 -30.83 -1.34 -6.69
C PRO A 57 -29.76 -2.33 -6.24
N GLN A 58 -29.67 -3.46 -6.96
CA GLN A 58 -28.48 -4.31 -6.88
C GLN A 58 -27.30 -3.47 -7.32
N ALA A 59 -26.33 -3.29 -6.42
CA ALA A 59 -24.99 -2.87 -6.82
C ALA A 59 -24.44 -3.91 -7.83
N PRO A 60 -23.71 -3.49 -8.87
CA PRO A 60 -23.19 -4.44 -9.84
C PRO A 60 -22.18 -5.37 -9.16
N PRO A 61 -22.22 -6.70 -9.41
CA PRO A 61 -21.13 -7.58 -9.03
C PRO A 61 -19.87 -7.24 -9.83
N TRP A 62 -18.70 -7.52 -9.24
CA TRP A 62 -17.40 -7.33 -9.88
C TRP A 62 -17.37 -7.80 -11.33
N SER A 63 -16.76 -7.00 -12.18
CA SER A 63 -16.61 -7.27 -13.61
C SER A 63 -16.04 -8.67 -13.84
N LYS A 64 -16.82 -9.49 -14.55
CA LYS A 64 -16.54 -10.89 -14.86
C LYS A 64 -15.50 -11.01 -15.98
N GLU A 65 -14.22 -11.00 -15.63
CA GLU A 65 -13.20 -11.61 -16.49
C GLU A 65 -12.31 -12.52 -15.64
N ALA A 66 -12.76 -13.76 -15.44
CA ALA A 66 -11.85 -14.85 -15.14
C ALA A 66 -11.05 -15.12 -16.42
N VAL A 67 -9.76 -14.83 -16.40
CA VAL A 67 -8.83 -15.14 -17.49
C VAL A 67 -8.86 -16.65 -17.72
N LYS A 68 -9.34 -17.11 -18.88
CA LYS A 68 -9.18 -18.51 -19.30
C LYS A 68 -7.72 -18.71 -19.68
N THR A 69 -6.96 -19.38 -18.83
CA THR A 69 -5.54 -19.71 -19.07
C THR A 69 -5.41 -20.76 -20.19
N PRO A 70 -4.64 -20.50 -21.25
CA PRO A 70 -4.25 -21.53 -22.22
C PRO A 70 -3.36 -22.59 -21.54
N PRO A 71 -3.39 -23.86 -21.99
CA PRO A 71 -2.72 -24.97 -21.29
C PRO A 71 -1.18 -24.97 -21.28
N TYR A 72 -0.49 -23.96 -21.84
CA TYR A 72 0.95 -24.06 -22.16
C TYR A 72 1.84 -22.84 -21.90
N GLU A 73 1.39 -21.72 -21.36
CA GLU A 73 2.23 -20.52 -21.28
C GLU A 73 2.29 -19.85 -19.91
N ASP A 74 3.40 -19.15 -19.69
CA ASP A 74 3.57 -18.20 -18.60
C ASP A 74 2.42 -17.18 -18.63
N VAL A 75 1.86 -16.86 -17.46
CA VAL A 75 0.77 -15.90 -17.33
C VAL A 75 1.30 -14.62 -16.74
N GLU A 76 1.04 -13.51 -17.43
CA GLU A 76 1.43 -12.17 -16.99
C GLU A 76 0.17 -11.32 -16.85
N ALA A 77 0.05 -10.62 -15.72
CA ALA A 77 -0.97 -9.60 -15.56
C ALA A 77 -0.40 -8.43 -14.76
N GLU A 78 -0.75 -7.23 -15.14
CA GLU A 78 -0.25 -6.03 -14.48
C GLU A 78 -1.35 -4.97 -14.47
N LYS A 79 -1.38 -4.21 -13.38
CA LYS A 79 -2.09 -2.94 -13.32
C LYS A 79 -1.08 -1.90 -12.84
N ASP A 80 -0.71 -0.99 -13.74
CA ASP A 80 0.36 -0.01 -13.55
C ASP A 80 0.32 0.64 -12.16
N GLY A 81 1.43 0.49 -11.43
CA GLY A 81 1.62 1.07 -10.11
C GLY A 81 0.75 0.49 -8.98
N VAL A 82 0.00 -0.61 -9.22
CA VAL A 82 -0.84 -1.26 -8.20
C VAL A 82 -0.35 -2.68 -7.91
N TYR A 83 -0.25 -3.52 -8.93
CA TYR A 83 0.22 -4.90 -8.78
C TYR A 83 0.78 -5.46 -10.07
N SER A 84 1.65 -6.47 -9.95
CA SER A 84 2.08 -7.31 -11.07
C SER A 84 1.98 -8.78 -10.68
N VAL A 85 1.63 -9.62 -11.64
CA VAL A 85 1.49 -11.06 -11.52
C VAL A 85 2.35 -11.72 -12.57
N TYR A 86 3.12 -12.72 -12.17
CA TYR A 86 3.76 -13.65 -13.08
C TYR A 86 3.53 -15.06 -12.57
N CYS A 87 2.98 -15.92 -13.44
CA CYS A 87 2.82 -17.33 -13.16
C CYS A 87 3.61 -18.10 -14.21
N LYS A 88 4.50 -18.97 -13.77
CA LYS A 88 5.34 -19.79 -14.62
C LYS A 88 5.02 -21.26 -14.41
N ARG A 89 4.78 -21.98 -15.50
CA ARG A 89 4.54 -23.42 -15.41
C ARG A 89 5.83 -24.18 -15.05
N GLY A 90 5.71 -25.15 -14.17
CA GLY A 90 6.75 -26.08 -13.78
C GLY A 90 7.18 -27.01 -14.91
N ARG A 91 8.32 -27.68 -14.71
CA ARG A 91 8.94 -28.54 -15.75
C ARG A 91 8.36 -29.96 -15.80
N ARG A 92 7.31 -30.26 -15.04
CA ARG A 92 6.65 -31.58 -15.03
C ARG A 92 5.90 -31.79 -16.36
N ARG A 93 6.58 -32.46 -17.30
CA ARG A 93 6.18 -32.67 -18.73
C ARG A 93 4.73 -33.13 -18.97
N TRP A 94 4.07 -33.75 -17.99
CA TRP A 94 2.75 -34.36 -18.12
C TRP A 94 1.64 -33.62 -17.36
N MET A 95 1.97 -32.60 -16.56
CA MET A 95 1.01 -31.84 -15.75
C MET A 95 0.80 -30.47 -16.36
N ALA A 96 -0.48 -30.09 -16.52
CA ALA A 96 -0.84 -28.71 -16.86
C ALA A 96 -0.51 -27.79 -15.68
N MET A 97 -0.49 -26.48 -15.92
CA MET A 97 -0.35 -25.52 -14.83
C MET A 97 -1.55 -25.62 -13.89
N GLU A 98 -1.32 -25.96 -12.63
CA GLU A 98 -2.33 -26.13 -11.58
C GLU A 98 -2.51 -24.83 -10.76
N ASP A 99 -1.48 -23.97 -10.71
CA ASP A 99 -1.52 -22.65 -10.06
C ASP A 99 -2.53 -21.69 -10.71
N ARG A 100 -3.25 -20.93 -9.88
CA ARG A 100 -4.15 -19.85 -10.29
C ARG A 100 -3.92 -18.60 -9.45
N TYR A 101 -4.47 -17.48 -9.89
CA TYR A 101 -4.45 -16.23 -9.14
C TYR A 101 -5.78 -15.47 -9.26
N SER A 102 -6.01 -14.58 -8.31
CA SER A 102 -7.04 -13.52 -8.38
C SER A 102 -6.37 -12.19 -8.14
N ALA A 103 -6.73 -11.17 -8.93
CA ALA A 103 -6.36 -9.80 -8.67
C ALA A 103 -7.53 -8.89 -9.07
N VAL A 104 -8.21 -8.32 -8.07
CA VAL A 104 -9.40 -7.47 -8.26
C VAL A 104 -9.15 -6.17 -7.53
N VAL A 105 -9.32 -5.05 -8.22
CA VAL A 105 -9.12 -3.71 -7.67
C VAL A 105 -10.34 -2.85 -8.01
N ASP A 106 -11.14 -2.56 -7.00
CA ASP A 106 -12.40 -1.85 -7.14
C ASP A 106 -12.27 -0.36 -6.77
N HIS A 107 -12.78 0.48 -7.66
CA HIS A 107 -12.90 1.93 -7.46
C HIS A 107 -14.37 2.28 -7.35
N ASP A 108 -14.97 2.12 -6.16
CA ASP A 108 -16.30 2.67 -5.95
C ASP A 108 -16.23 4.20 -6.04
N GLY A 109 -17.10 4.80 -6.86
CA GLY A 109 -17.22 6.25 -7.09
C GLY A 109 -17.53 7.10 -5.83
N GLY A 110 -17.58 6.47 -4.64
CA GLY A 110 -17.69 7.10 -3.33
C GLY A 110 -16.40 7.17 -2.51
N GLY A 111 -15.22 6.88 -3.10
CA GLY A 111 -13.91 7.14 -2.46
C GLY A 111 -13.38 6.04 -1.53
N ARG A 112 -14.04 4.87 -1.43
CA ARG A 112 -13.52 3.69 -0.71
C ARG A 112 -12.83 2.76 -1.71
N ARG A 113 -11.50 2.66 -1.64
CA ARG A 113 -10.73 1.68 -2.43
C ARG A 113 -10.77 0.32 -1.73
N LYS A 114 -11.16 -0.72 -2.46
CA LYS A 114 -11.02 -2.12 -2.04
C LYS A 114 -10.17 -2.85 -3.05
N ALA A 115 -9.33 -3.75 -2.58
CA ALA A 115 -8.61 -4.67 -3.46
C ALA A 115 -8.54 -6.05 -2.83
N PHE A 116 -8.61 -7.07 -3.67
CA PHE A 116 -8.50 -8.47 -3.30
C PHE A 116 -7.46 -9.15 -4.19
N PHE A 117 -6.55 -9.87 -3.57
CA PHE A 117 -5.52 -10.65 -4.24
C PHE A 117 -5.50 -12.06 -3.67
N GLY A 118 -5.20 -13.05 -4.51
CA GLY A 118 -5.03 -14.42 -4.08
C GLY A 118 -4.10 -15.20 -4.98
N VAL A 119 -3.26 -16.04 -4.39
CA VAL A 119 -2.50 -17.09 -5.08
C VAL A 119 -3.05 -18.43 -4.61
N TYR A 120 -3.29 -19.32 -5.57
CA TYR A 120 -3.89 -20.62 -5.36
C TYR A 120 -3.01 -21.67 -5.99
N ASP A 121 -2.37 -22.47 -5.16
CA ASP A 121 -1.47 -23.54 -5.59
C ASP A 121 -2.26 -24.84 -5.59
N GLY A 122 -2.49 -25.38 -6.79
CA GLY A 122 -3.38 -26.50 -7.03
C GLY A 122 -2.65 -27.82 -7.00
N HIS A 123 -3.28 -28.86 -6.44
CA HIS A 123 -2.75 -30.22 -6.47
C HIS A 123 -3.82 -31.25 -6.81
N GLY A 124 -3.42 -32.25 -7.59
CA GLY A 124 -4.35 -33.30 -8.04
C GLY A 124 -5.36 -32.79 -9.08
N GLY A 125 -4.97 -31.78 -9.86
CA GLY A 125 -5.78 -31.08 -10.85
C GLY A 125 -5.99 -29.60 -10.50
N SER A 126 -6.26 -28.77 -11.52
CA SER A 126 -6.47 -27.33 -11.36
C SER A 126 -7.87 -26.92 -10.87
N ASN A 127 -8.80 -27.86 -10.75
CA ASN A 127 -10.22 -27.55 -10.49
C ASN A 127 -10.44 -26.78 -9.19
N ALA A 128 -9.77 -27.19 -8.11
CA ALA A 128 -9.89 -26.52 -6.81
C ALA A 128 -9.30 -25.10 -6.84
N ALA A 129 -8.13 -24.92 -7.45
CA ALA A 129 -7.48 -23.62 -7.61
C ALA A 129 -8.33 -22.69 -8.51
N GLU A 130 -8.89 -23.20 -9.61
CA GLU A 130 -9.81 -22.46 -10.49
C GLU A 130 -11.08 -22.03 -9.75
N PHE A 131 -11.66 -22.94 -8.96
CA PHE A 131 -12.85 -22.65 -8.18
C PHE A 131 -12.56 -21.60 -7.10
N ALA A 132 -11.46 -21.75 -6.36
CA ALA A 132 -11.04 -20.80 -5.34
C ALA A 132 -10.78 -19.41 -5.94
N ALA A 133 -10.02 -19.33 -7.04
CA ALA A 133 -9.73 -18.10 -7.75
C ALA A 133 -10.98 -17.36 -8.25
N LYS A 134 -12.05 -18.10 -8.57
CA LYS A 134 -13.32 -17.53 -9.03
C LYS A 134 -14.27 -17.13 -7.91
N ASN A 135 -14.29 -17.88 -6.80
CA ASN A 135 -15.37 -17.77 -5.80
C ASN A 135 -14.91 -17.21 -4.45
N LEU A 136 -13.67 -17.45 -4.03
CA LEU A 136 -13.23 -17.12 -2.67
C LEU A 136 -13.30 -15.62 -2.38
N GLY A 137 -12.82 -14.78 -3.30
CA GLY A 137 -12.92 -13.33 -3.17
C GLY A 137 -14.36 -12.85 -2.98
N ASN A 138 -15.32 -13.41 -3.76
CA ASN A 138 -16.74 -13.04 -3.70
C ASN A 138 -17.34 -13.41 -2.35
N ASN A 139 -17.02 -14.60 -1.87
CA ASN A 139 -17.47 -15.09 -0.57
C ASN A 139 -16.89 -14.23 0.58
N ILE A 140 -15.62 -13.81 0.48
CA ILE A 140 -14.99 -12.91 1.46
C ILE A 140 -15.70 -11.56 1.48
N GLU A 141 -15.94 -10.94 0.31
CA GLU A 141 -16.64 -9.66 0.29
C GLU A 141 -18.05 -9.77 0.85
N ALA A 142 -18.81 -10.79 0.45
CA ALA A 142 -20.18 -10.99 0.94
C ALA A 142 -20.19 -11.17 2.48
N ALA A 143 -19.27 -11.97 3.03
CA ALA A 143 -19.16 -12.19 4.46
C ALA A 143 -18.76 -10.91 5.21
N VAL A 144 -17.79 -10.16 4.70
CA VAL A 144 -17.35 -8.88 5.30
C VAL A 144 -18.46 -7.83 5.24
N ALA A 145 -19.21 -7.75 4.14
CA ALA A 145 -20.35 -6.85 4.01
C ALA A 145 -21.46 -7.19 5.00
N ALA A 146 -21.83 -8.47 5.13
CA ALA A 146 -22.84 -8.94 6.07
C ALA A 146 -22.42 -8.70 7.53
N ALA A 147 -21.15 -8.96 7.86
CA ALA A 147 -20.62 -8.75 9.21
C ALA A 147 -20.66 -7.27 9.63
N ARG A 148 -20.50 -6.32 8.70
CA ARG A 148 -20.57 -4.88 8.99
C ARG A 148 -21.98 -4.35 9.28
N SER A 149 -23.02 -5.12 8.96
CA SER A 149 -24.43 -4.76 9.19
C SER A 149 -25.06 -5.32 10.46
N GLY A 150 -24.32 -6.13 11.24
CA GLY A 150 -24.82 -6.74 12.49
C GLY A 150 -24.46 -5.95 13.75
N GLU A 151 -25.29 -6.04 14.80
CA GLU A 151 -25.12 -5.31 16.07
C GLU A 151 -24.19 -5.99 17.10
N ASP A 152 -23.69 -7.21 16.86
CA ASP A 152 -22.82 -7.95 17.82
C ASP A 152 -21.50 -8.48 17.22
N GLY A 153 -20.38 -8.28 17.93
CA GLY A 153 -19.15 -9.10 17.83
C GLY A 153 -18.45 -9.14 16.46
N TYR A 154 -18.29 -8.00 15.78
CA TYR A 154 -17.60 -7.92 14.49
C TYR A 154 -16.11 -8.29 14.58
N SER A 155 -15.69 -9.28 13.80
CA SER A 155 -14.28 -9.58 13.50
C SER A 155 -14.16 -9.91 12.01
N ILE A 156 -13.25 -9.22 11.33
CA ILE A 156 -12.96 -9.45 9.91
C ILE A 156 -12.35 -10.85 9.70
N GLU A 157 -11.60 -11.33 10.70
CA GLU A 157 -11.03 -12.68 10.75
C GLU A 157 -12.14 -13.74 10.73
N ARG A 158 -13.21 -13.56 11.52
CA ARG A 158 -14.37 -14.46 11.51
C ARG A 158 -15.06 -14.48 10.15
N ALA A 159 -15.27 -13.31 9.54
CA ALA A 159 -15.89 -13.21 8.22
C ALA A 159 -15.06 -13.91 7.12
N ILE A 160 -13.73 -13.73 7.14
CA ILE A 160 -12.83 -14.39 6.19
C ILE A 160 -12.82 -15.91 6.43
N ARG A 161 -12.76 -16.35 7.68
CA ARG A 161 -12.87 -17.77 8.05
C ARG A 161 -14.14 -18.40 7.48
N GLU A 162 -15.30 -17.77 7.71
CA GLU A 162 -16.59 -18.26 7.19
C GLU A 162 -16.61 -18.30 5.66
N ALA A 163 -15.99 -17.34 4.99
CA ALA A 163 -15.89 -17.32 3.54
C ALA A 163 -15.01 -18.45 2.98
N TYR A 164 -13.89 -18.78 3.62
CA TYR A 164 -13.05 -19.92 3.24
C TYR A 164 -13.82 -21.24 3.40
N LEU A 165 -14.45 -21.45 4.55
CA LEU A 165 -15.26 -22.65 4.81
C LEU A 165 -16.43 -22.79 3.84
N LYS A 166 -17.11 -21.68 3.53
CA LYS A 166 -18.19 -21.65 2.53
C LYS A 166 -17.68 -22.01 1.14
N THR A 167 -16.54 -21.45 0.73
CA THR A 167 -15.95 -21.74 -0.58
C THR A 167 -15.56 -23.22 -0.70
N ASP A 168 -15.02 -23.79 0.36
CA ASP A 168 -14.72 -25.23 0.44
C ASP A 168 -15.97 -26.09 0.34
N GLU A 169 -17.02 -25.76 1.10
CA GLU A 169 -18.30 -26.47 1.05
C GLU A 169 -18.94 -26.41 -0.35
N GLU A 170 -18.88 -25.25 -1.01
CA GLU A 170 -19.39 -25.07 -2.37
C GLU A 170 -18.60 -25.91 -3.38
N PHE A 171 -17.26 -25.96 -3.29
CA PHE A 171 -16.43 -26.79 -4.15
C PHE A 171 -16.70 -28.29 -3.96
N LEU A 172 -16.78 -28.75 -2.70
CA LEU A 172 -17.05 -30.16 -2.39
C LEU A 172 -18.41 -30.61 -2.93
N LYS A 173 -19.42 -29.72 -2.98
CA LYS A 173 -20.72 -30.01 -3.59
C LYS A 173 -20.68 -30.19 -5.11
N GLU A 174 -19.69 -29.62 -5.80
CA GLU A 174 -19.52 -29.85 -7.24
C GLU A 174 -19.03 -31.28 -7.55
N GLY A 175 -18.46 -31.97 -6.56
CA GLY A 175 -17.93 -33.34 -6.71
C GLY A 175 -16.67 -33.42 -7.58
N SER A 176 -15.99 -32.30 -7.79
CA SER A 176 -14.71 -32.25 -8.50
C SER A 176 -13.56 -32.69 -7.58
N GLY A 177 -12.58 -33.39 -8.13
CA GLY A 177 -11.37 -33.81 -7.40
C GLY A 177 -10.30 -32.72 -7.34
N GLY A 178 -9.30 -32.95 -6.48
CA GLY A 178 -8.14 -32.08 -6.26
C GLY A 178 -8.27 -31.20 -5.01
N GLY A 179 -7.24 -30.43 -4.73
CA GLY A 179 -7.21 -29.45 -3.66
C GLY A 179 -6.38 -28.22 -4.05
N ALA A 180 -6.45 -27.18 -3.23
CA ALA A 180 -5.66 -25.98 -3.43
C ALA A 180 -5.26 -25.31 -2.12
N CYS A 181 -3.97 -25.01 -1.99
CA CYS A 181 -3.45 -24.07 -1.03
C CYS A 181 -3.85 -22.65 -1.45
N CYS A 182 -4.08 -21.78 -0.48
CA CYS A 182 -4.65 -20.46 -0.71
C CYS A 182 -3.99 -19.43 0.19
N VAL A 183 -3.31 -18.43 -0.39
CA VAL A 183 -2.95 -17.20 0.31
C VAL A 183 -3.68 -16.02 -0.30
N THR A 184 -4.39 -15.26 0.53
CA THR A 184 -5.20 -14.11 0.09
C THR A 184 -4.85 -12.85 0.86
N ALA A 185 -5.01 -11.70 0.19
CA ALA A 185 -4.86 -10.38 0.78
C ALA A 185 -6.09 -9.53 0.44
N LEU A 186 -6.79 -9.07 1.46
CA LEU A 186 -7.88 -8.10 1.36
C LEU A 186 -7.40 -6.75 1.87
N ILE A 187 -7.43 -5.74 1.00
CA ILE A 187 -7.16 -4.34 1.34
C ILE A 187 -8.50 -3.60 1.36
N SER A 188 -8.86 -3.05 2.52
CA SER A 188 -10.08 -2.27 2.68
C SER A 188 -9.89 -1.18 3.73
N ASN A 189 -10.24 0.07 3.39
CA ASN A 189 -10.21 1.20 4.33
C ASN A 189 -8.85 1.43 5.04
N GLY A 190 -7.72 1.17 4.37
CA GLY A 190 -6.38 1.32 4.94
C GLY A 190 -5.95 0.17 5.87
N GLU A 191 -6.75 -0.88 5.97
CA GLU A 191 -6.41 -2.13 6.64
C GLU A 191 -6.09 -3.22 5.61
N LEU A 192 -5.12 -4.05 5.95
CA LEU A 192 -4.69 -5.23 5.21
C LEU A 192 -5.00 -6.46 6.07
N ALA A 193 -5.84 -7.35 5.55
CA ALA A 193 -6.07 -8.67 6.10
C ALA A 193 -5.44 -9.72 5.17
N VAL A 194 -4.45 -10.45 5.68
CA VAL A 194 -3.79 -11.53 4.95
C VAL A 194 -4.21 -12.86 5.56
N SER A 195 -4.63 -13.81 4.73
CA SER A 195 -5.12 -15.11 5.19
C SER A 195 -4.45 -16.24 4.43
N ASN A 196 -4.04 -17.29 5.13
CA ASN A 196 -3.39 -18.46 4.53
C ASN A 196 -4.07 -19.77 4.95
N ALA A 197 -4.24 -20.69 4.01
CA ALA A 197 -4.58 -22.08 4.24
C ALA A 197 -3.75 -22.92 3.27
N GLY A 198 -2.70 -23.57 3.77
CA GLY A 198 -1.70 -24.27 2.95
C GLY A 198 -0.30 -23.69 3.11
N ASP A 199 0.58 -23.97 2.17
CA ASP A 199 2.00 -23.62 2.14
C ASP A 199 2.36 -22.52 1.13
N CYS A 200 1.37 -21.90 0.50
CA CYS A 200 1.55 -20.56 -0.05
C CYS A 200 1.93 -19.57 1.07
N ARG A 201 2.67 -18.51 0.72
CA ARG A 201 3.14 -17.53 1.72
C ARG A 201 2.99 -16.09 1.26
N ALA A 202 2.69 -15.24 2.24
CA ALA A 202 2.68 -13.79 2.12
C ALA A 202 3.85 -13.18 2.90
N VAL A 203 4.66 -12.38 2.22
CA VAL A 203 5.80 -11.66 2.81
C VAL A 203 5.67 -10.18 2.51
N ILE A 204 5.72 -9.35 3.55
CA ILE A 204 5.68 -7.89 3.43
C ILE A 204 7.10 -7.32 3.57
N SER A 205 7.42 -6.30 2.78
CA SER A 205 8.61 -5.47 3.03
C SER A 205 8.26 -4.36 4.01
N ARG A 206 8.95 -4.32 5.15
CA ARG A 206 8.89 -3.26 6.15
C ARG A 206 10.22 -2.51 6.16
N ALA A 207 10.27 -1.34 5.54
CA ALA A 207 11.47 -0.52 5.42
C ALA A 207 12.71 -1.30 4.89
N GLY A 208 12.48 -2.23 3.95
CA GLY A 208 13.49 -3.10 3.38
C GLY A 208 13.77 -4.40 4.14
N VAL A 209 13.12 -4.64 5.27
CA VAL A 209 13.21 -5.90 6.01
C VAL A 209 12.00 -6.78 5.69
N ALA A 210 12.25 -8.04 5.34
CA ALA A 210 11.20 -9.01 5.08
C ALA A 210 10.52 -9.46 6.37
N GLU A 211 9.19 -9.42 6.39
CA GLU A 211 8.36 -9.95 7.46
C GLU A 211 7.35 -10.92 6.84
N ALA A 212 7.40 -12.20 7.22
CA ALA A 212 6.35 -13.15 6.83
C ALA A 212 5.07 -12.80 7.60
N LEU A 213 3.99 -12.54 6.87
CA LEU A 213 2.68 -12.28 7.45
C LEU A 213 1.89 -13.57 7.72
N THR A 214 2.28 -14.65 7.07
CA THR A 214 1.66 -15.97 7.18
C THR A 214 2.70 -17.01 7.59
N THR A 215 2.21 -18.08 8.22
CA THR A 215 2.95 -19.31 8.43
C THR A 215 2.40 -20.35 7.46
N ASP A 216 3.28 -21.08 6.80
CA ASP A 216 2.90 -22.21 5.93
C ASP A 216 2.25 -23.29 6.79
N HIS A 217 1.35 -24.10 6.25
CA HIS A 217 0.64 -25.12 7.02
C HIS A 217 1.11 -26.53 6.65
N SER A 218 2.25 -26.95 7.18
CA SER A 218 2.78 -28.29 6.94
C SER A 218 2.36 -29.29 8.03
N PRO A 219 2.19 -30.60 7.71
CA PRO A 219 1.78 -31.62 8.66
C PRO A 219 2.70 -31.83 9.87
N ASN A 220 3.96 -31.37 9.80
CA ASN A 220 4.93 -31.46 10.88
C ASN A 220 4.98 -30.25 11.80
N GLN A 221 4.15 -29.23 11.55
CA GLN A 221 3.97 -28.15 12.51
C GLN A 221 3.23 -28.66 13.74
N GLU A 222 3.66 -28.21 14.91
CA GLU A 222 3.20 -28.78 16.18
C GLU A 222 1.67 -28.69 16.35
N ASN A 223 1.08 -27.52 16.07
CA ASN A 223 -0.37 -27.31 16.12
C ASN A 223 -1.12 -28.19 15.12
N GLU A 224 -0.62 -28.28 13.89
CA GLU A 224 -1.25 -29.07 12.82
C GLU A 224 -1.14 -30.59 13.12
N LEU A 225 0.03 -31.04 13.56
CA LEU A 225 0.32 -32.42 13.93
C LEU A 225 -0.59 -32.89 15.07
N ILE A 226 -0.73 -32.08 16.13
CA ILE A 226 -1.62 -32.35 17.25
C ILE A 226 -3.07 -32.47 16.75
N ARG A 227 -3.54 -31.51 15.93
CA ARG A 227 -4.89 -31.53 15.37
C ARG A 227 -5.15 -32.79 14.54
N ILE A 228 -4.24 -33.13 13.62
CA ILE A 228 -4.38 -34.29 12.73
C ILE A 228 -4.45 -35.59 13.54
N ARG A 229 -3.58 -35.76 14.53
CA ARG A 229 -3.55 -36.93 15.42
C ARG A 229 -4.79 -37.03 16.30
N ALA A 230 -5.27 -35.91 16.84
CA ALA A 230 -6.51 -35.87 17.62
C ALA A 230 -7.73 -36.33 16.81
N SER A 231 -7.74 -36.04 15.50
CA SER A 231 -8.76 -36.52 14.56
C SER A 231 -8.50 -37.96 14.05
N GLY A 232 -7.57 -38.69 14.66
CA GLY A 232 -7.22 -40.07 14.30
C GLY A 232 -6.46 -40.22 12.97
N GLY A 233 -5.85 -39.14 12.47
CA GLY A 233 -4.92 -39.19 11.36
C GLY A 233 -3.51 -39.53 11.82
N TYR A 234 -2.65 -39.94 10.91
CA TYR A 234 -1.22 -40.02 11.17
C TYR A 234 -0.46 -39.20 10.14
N VAL A 235 0.71 -38.72 10.59
CA VAL A 235 1.67 -37.97 9.79
C VAL A 235 2.96 -38.75 9.80
N ASP A 236 3.53 -38.98 8.63
CA ASP A 236 4.80 -39.70 8.46
C ASP A 236 5.76 -38.90 7.57
N CYS A 237 7.06 -39.08 7.79
CA CYS A 237 8.11 -38.41 7.04
C CYS A 237 8.77 -39.39 6.08
N HIS A 238 8.73 -39.09 4.79
CA HIS A 238 9.35 -39.89 3.75
C HIS A 238 10.26 -39.02 2.88
N HIS A 239 11.54 -39.40 2.77
CA HIS A 239 12.56 -38.61 2.06
C HIS A 239 12.60 -37.12 2.46
N GLY A 240 12.36 -36.83 3.75
CA GLY A 240 12.39 -35.46 4.28
C GLY A 240 11.08 -34.68 4.11
N VAL A 241 10.05 -35.26 3.47
CA VAL A 241 8.74 -34.61 3.28
C VAL A 241 7.72 -35.27 4.21
N TRP A 242 7.05 -34.45 5.00
CA TRP A 242 6.01 -34.90 5.93
C TRP A 242 4.65 -34.95 5.25
N ARG A 243 3.94 -36.07 5.36
CA ARG A 243 2.66 -36.30 4.68
C ARG A 243 1.59 -36.84 5.62
N ILE A 244 0.37 -36.36 5.43
CA ILE A 244 -0.84 -36.89 6.06
C ILE A 244 -1.24 -38.15 5.32
N GLN A 245 -1.41 -39.26 6.05
CA GLN A 245 -1.87 -40.53 5.47
C GLN A 245 -1.01 -41.00 4.27
N TRP A 246 0.30 -40.74 4.29
CA TRP A 246 1.23 -40.94 3.15
C TRP A 246 0.89 -40.19 1.86
N THR A 247 -0.11 -39.31 1.88
CA THR A 247 -0.69 -38.74 0.67
C THR A 247 -0.26 -37.28 0.50
N LEU A 248 -0.74 -36.39 1.36
CA LEU A 248 -0.68 -34.95 1.13
C LEU A 248 0.37 -34.27 2.02
N ALA A 249 1.17 -33.37 1.44
CA ALA A 249 2.26 -32.66 2.13
C ALA A 249 1.82 -31.35 2.81
N VAL A 250 0.54 -30.99 2.68
CA VAL A 250 -0.07 -29.83 3.31
C VAL A 250 -1.16 -30.24 4.29
N SER A 251 -1.38 -29.41 5.30
CA SER A 251 -2.35 -29.68 6.36
C SER A 251 -3.61 -28.84 6.28
N ARG A 252 -3.64 -27.83 5.41
CA ARG A 252 -4.83 -27.00 5.15
C ARG A 252 -4.95 -26.73 3.66
N ALA A 253 -6.16 -26.82 3.12
CA ALA A 253 -6.48 -26.59 1.72
C ALA A 253 -7.99 -26.53 1.49
N ILE A 254 -8.40 -25.86 0.41
CA ILE A 254 -9.73 -26.04 -0.21
C ILE A 254 -9.71 -27.36 -1.00
N GLY A 255 -10.81 -28.12 -1.01
CA GLY A 255 -10.88 -29.40 -1.73
C GLY A 255 -10.40 -30.59 -0.91
N ASP A 256 -9.71 -31.57 -1.50
CA ASP A 256 -9.24 -32.77 -0.79
C ASP A 256 -10.34 -33.52 -0.01
N GLU A 257 -11.49 -33.76 -0.66
CA GLU A 257 -12.67 -34.40 -0.04
C GLU A 257 -12.31 -35.64 0.79
N TYR A 258 -11.45 -36.51 0.24
CA TYR A 258 -11.02 -37.76 0.85
C TYR A 258 -10.11 -37.58 2.09
N LEU A 259 -9.51 -36.39 2.28
CA LEU A 259 -8.68 -36.04 3.44
C LEU A 259 -9.30 -34.95 4.32
N LYS A 260 -10.50 -34.44 4.01
CA LYS A 260 -11.12 -33.29 4.69
C LYS A 260 -11.27 -33.45 6.22
N LYS A 261 -11.24 -34.69 6.71
CA LYS A 261 -11.16 -35.00 8.15
C LYS A 261 -9.89 -34.44 8.82
N TRP A 262 -8.80 -34.35 8.08
CA TRP A 262 -7.46 -33.97 8.57
C TRP A 262 -6.93 -32.70 7.91
N VAL A 263 -7.31 -32.45 6.66
CA VAL A 263 -6.95 -31.28 5.86
C VAL A 263 -8.11 -30.29 5.92
N ILE A 264 -7.98 -29.22 6.70
CA ILE A 264 -9.07 -28.26 6.92
C ILE A 264 -8.95 -27.05 5.99
N ALA A 265 -10.06 -26.43 5.62
CA ALA A 265 -10.05 -25.20 4.82
C ALA A 265 -9.97 -23.91 5.66
N GLU A 266 -9.91 -24.03 6.99
CA GLU A 266 -9.88 -22.89 7.90
C GLU A 266 -8.55 -22.11 7.80
N PRO A 267 -8.57 -20.82 7.42
CA PRO A 267 -7.36 -20.05 7.26
C PRO A 267 -6.85 -19.50 8.60
N GLU A 268 -5.56 -19.22 8.67
CA GLU A 268 -5.03 -18.27 9.65
C GLU A 268 -5.02 -16.88 9.04
N THR A 269 -5.66 -15.92 9.73
CA THR A 269 -5.76 -14.54 9.28
C THR A 269 -4.96 -13.62 10.20
N ARG A 270 -4.13 -12.76 9.58
CA ARG A 270 -3.43 -11.67 10.24
C ARG A 270 -3.92 -10.34 9.69
N THR A 271 -4.31 -9.43 10.58
CA THR A 271 -4.74 -8.08 10.23
C THR A 271 -3.72 -7.04 10.68
N LEU A 272 -3.49 -6.04 9.83
CA LEU A 272 -2.64 -4.91 10.14
C LEU A 272 -3.11 -3.64 9.44
N LYS A 273 -2.83 -2.49 10.04
CA LYS A 273 -3.01 -1.20 9.38
C LYS A 273 -1.87 -0.97 8.39
N ILE A 274 -2.21 -0.51 7.19
CA ILE A 274 -1.21 -0.11 6.20
C ILE A 274 -0.55 1.18 6.68
N LYS A 275 0.76 1.13 6.91
CA LYS A 275 1.57 2.26 7.39
C LYS A 275 2.68 2.60 6.39
N PRO A 276 3.26 3.82 6.42
CA PRO A 276 4.26 4.25 5.44
C PRO A 276 5.52 3.37 5.34
N GLU A 277 5.89 2.69 6.42
CA GLU A 277 7.01 1.74 6.42
C GLU A 277 6.73 0.45 5.64
N LEU A 278 5.47 0.15 5.32
CA LEU A 278 5.09 -1.01 4.52
C LEU A 278 5.21 -0.68 3.04
N GLU A 279 6.23 -1.24 2.39
CA GLU A 279 6.61 -0.85 1.04
C GLU A 279 5.76 -1.59 -0.02
N PHE A 280 5.74 -2.92 0.05
CA PHE A 280 5.02 -3.80 -0.87
C PHE A 280 4.77 -5.16 -0.20
N LEU A 281 3.83 -5.93 -0.75
CA LEU A 281 3.48 -7.28 -0.34
C LEU A 281 3.78 -8.26 -1.48
N ILE A 282 4.37 -9.40 -1.16
CA ILE A 282 4.60 -10.52 -2.07
C ILE A 282 3.68 -11.66 -1.63
N LEU A 283 2.83 -12.15 -2.54
CA LEU A 283 2.12 -13.42 -2.39
C LEU A 283 2.71 -14.41 -3.39
N ALA A 284 3.05 -15.62 -2.96
CA ALA A 284 3.51 -16.66 -3.89
C ALA A 284 3.25 -18.08 -3.40
N SER A 285 3.25 -19.03 -4.34
CA SER A 285 3.22 -20.48 -4.10
C SER A 285 4.56 -21.01 -3.56
N ASP A 286 4.57 -22.26 -3.08
CA ASP A 286 5.77 -22.91 -2.54
C ASP A 286 6.87 -23.04 -3.62
N GLY A 287 6.48 -23.11 -4.89
CA GLY A 287 7.36 -23.11 -6.04
C GLY A 287 8.33 -21.92 -6.07
N LEU A 288 8.01 -20.79 -5.40
CA LEU A 288 8.98 -19.74 -5.07
C LEU A 288 9.68 -20.01 -3.74
N TRP A 289 8.91 -20.18 -2.66
CA TRP A 289 9.39 -20.11 -1.28
C TRP A 289 10.30 -21.26 -0.85
N ASP A 290 10.26 -22.39 -1.56
CA ASP A 290 11.16 -23.52 -1.35
C ASP A 290 12.61 -23.20 -1.73
N ASN A 291 12.80 -22.25 -2.66
CA ASN A 291 14.10 -21.97 -3.25
C ASN A 291 14.57 -20.53 -3.04
N VAL A 292 13.70 -19.63 -2.59
CA VAL A 292 13.99 -18.21 -2.38
C VAL A 292 13.57 -17.81 -0.97
N THR A 293 14.52 -17.28 -0.20
CA THR A 293 14.23 -16.84 1.17
C THR A 293 13.40 -15.55 1.17
N ASN A 294 12.67 -15.30 2.27
CA ASN A 294 11.85 -14.10 2.42
C ASN A 294 12.63 -12.80 2.18
N GLN A 295 13.85 -12.70 2.73
CA GLN A 295 14.68 -11.50 2.58
C GLN A 295 15.25 -11.37 1.17
N GLU A 296 15.71 -12.46 0.56
CA GLU A 296 16.16 -12.43 -0.85
C GLU A 296 15.02 -11.96 -1.77
N ALA A 297 13.79 -12.40 -1.54
CA ALA A 297 12.65 -11.98 -2.33
C ALA A 297 12.40 -10.47 -2.20
N VAL A 298 12.45 -9.93 -0.98
CA VAL A 298 12.35 -8.49 -0.72
C VAL A 298 13.50 -7.73 -1.39
N ASP A 299 14.73 -8.20 -1.29
CA ASP A 299 15.91 -7.54 -1.87
C ASP A 299 15.86 -7.51 -3.41
N VAL A 300 15.30 -8.55 -4.03
CA VAL A 300 15.08 -8.60 -5.49
C VAL A 300 14.00 -7.61 -5.93
N VAL A 301 12.90 -7.51 -5.18
CA VAL A 301 11.73 -6.69 -5.55
C VAL A 301 11.93 -5.21 -5.25
N ARG A 302 12.56 -4.89 -4.12
CA ARG A 302 12.65 -3.53 -3.59
C ARG A 302 13.22 -2.49 -4.58
N PRO A 303 14.27 -2.77 -5.38
CA PRO A 303 14.77 -1.83 -6.39
C PRO A 303 13.78 -1.47 -7.49
N TYR A 304 12.74 -2.29 -7.71
CA TYR A 304 11.68 -2.03 -8.68
C TYR A 304 10.51 -1.23 -8.06
N CYS A 305 10.45 -1.14 -6.73
CA CYS A 305 9.38 -0.48 -5.99
C CYS A 305 9.79 0.86 -5.37
N ILE A 306 11.05 1.02 -4.96
CA ILE A 306 11.52 2.17 -4.17
C ILE A 306 12.47 3.04 -4.99
N GLY A 307 12.17 4.34 -5.06
CA GLY A 307 13.03 5.32 -5.75
C GLY A 307 12.92 5.29 -7.29
N VAL A 308 11.88 4.64 -7.82
CA VAL A 308 11.63 4.51 -9.27
C VAL A 308 10.42 5.36 -9.67
N GLU A 309 10.56 6.13 -10.74
CA GLU A 309 9.43 6.81 -11.40
C GLU A 309 8.59 5.77 -12.15
N ASN A 310 7.31 5.63 -11.79
CA ASN A 310 6.40 4.58 -12.30
C ASN A 310 6.92 3.15 -12.06
N PRO A 311 6.82 2.63 -10.82
CA PRO A 311 7.34 1.30 -10.51
C PRO A 311 6.65 0.23 -11.36
N THR A 312 7.45 -0.48 -12.16
CA THR A 312 7.03 -1.67 -12.91
C THR A 312 7.56 -2.90 -12.19
N THR A 313 6.66 -3.68 -11.59
CA THR A 313 7.05 -4.84 -10.76
C THR A 313 7.02 -6.16 -11.51
N LEU A 314 6.48 -6.19 -12.73
CA LEU A 314 6.46 -7.41 -13.55
C LEU A 314 7.87 -7.99 -13.81
N PRO A 315 8.91 -7.19 -14.11
CA PRO A 315 10.28 -7.71 -14.23
C PRO A 315 10.79 -8.35 -12.93
N ALA A 316 10.38 -7.82 -11.77
CA ALA A 316 10.73 -8.41 -10.48
C ALA A 316 10.02 -9.75 -10.25
N CYS A 317 8.75 -9.88 -10.62
CA CYS A 317 8.03 -11.16 -10.57
C CYS A 317 8.74 -12.23 -11.44
N LYS A 318 9.10 -11.88 -12.67
CA LYS A 318 9.84 -12.77 -13.59
C LYS A 318 11.17 -13.19 -12.99
N LYS A 319 11.94 -12.22 -12.48
CA LYS A 319 13.24 -12.46 -11.87
C LYS A 319 13.16 -13.39 -10.65
N LEU A 320 12.13 -13.27 -9.83
CA LEU A 320 11.89 -14.18 -8.70
C LEU A 320 11.60 -15.61 -9.17
N ALA A 321 10.71 -15.77 -10.15
CA ALA A 321 10.36 -17.08 -10.69
C ALA A 321 11.55 -17.74 -11.44
N GLU A 322 12.35 -16.94 -12.15
CA GLU A 322 13.61 -17.39 -12.77
C GLU A 322 14.65 -17.79 -11.71
N LEU A 323 14.78 -17.03 -10.63
CA LEU A 323 15.69 -17.35 -9.54
C LEU A 323 15.34 -18.71 -8.92
N SER A 324 14.06 -18.96 -8.64
CA SER A 324 13.63 -20.27 -8.15
C SER A 324 13.82 -21.39 -9.18
N SER A 325 13.44 -21.15 -10.45
CA SER A 325 13.63 -22.10 -11.55
C SER A 325 15.10 -22.50 -11.74
N THR A 326 16.02 -21.53 -11.67
CA THR A 326 17.47 -21.75 -11.84
C THR A 326 18.09 -22.46 -10.65
N ARG A 327 17.49 -22.36 -9.47
CA ARG A 327 17.85 -23.13 -8.26
C ARG A 327 17.27 -24.56 -8.26
N GLY A 328 16.52 -24.92 -9.30
CA GLY A 328 16.08 -26.30 -9.54
C GLY A 328 14.61 -26.56 -9.21
N SER A 329 13.80 -25.52 -8.97
CA SER A 329 12.36 -25.69 -8.82
C SER A 329 11.77 -26.36 -10.06
N LEU A 330 11.03 -27.43 -9.82
CA LEU A 330 10.28 -28.16 -10.85
C LEU A 330 8.79 -27.86 -10.81
N ASP A 331 8.34 -27.09 -9.81
CA ASP A 331 6.94 -26.78 -9.58
C ASP A 331 6.44 -25.60 -10.41
N ASP A 332 5.13 -25.43 -10.43
CA ASP A 332 4.53 -24.18 -10.86
C ASP A 332 4.97 -23.04 -9.92
N ILE A 333 5.13 -21.83 -10.45
CA ILE A 333 5.61 -20.68 -9.69
C ILE A 333 4.71 -19.49 -9.98
N SER A 334 3.84 -19.16 -9.04
CA SER A 334 2.99 -17.97 -9.09
C SER A 334 3.47 -16.93 -8.11
N VAL A 335 3.69 -15.70 -8.60
CA VAL A 335 4.13 -14.55 -7.80
C VAL A 335 3.23 -13.36 -8.09
N ILE A 336 2.66 -12.77 -7.05
CA ILE A 336 1.99 -11.47 -7.09
C ILE A 336 2.81 -10.49 -6.23
N ILE A 337 3.21 -9.37 -6.83
CA ILE A 337 3.75 -8.22 -6.10
C ILE A 337 2.65 -7.17 -6.06
N ILE A 338 2.30 -6.73 -4.85
CA ILE A 338 1.27 -5.72 -4.59
C ILE A 338 1.97 -4.49 -4.01
N GLN A 339 1.88 -3.36 -4.69
CA GLN A 339 2.40 -2.10 -4.19
C GLN A 339 1.50 -1.60 -3.05
N LEU A 340 2.03 -1.61 -1.83
CA LEU A 340 1.35 -1.06 -0.65
C LEU A 340 1.67 0.42 -0.45
N LYS A 341 2.86 0.82 -0.92
CA LYS A 341 3.14 2.22 -1.19
C LYS A 341 2.16 2.71 -2.23
N HIS A 342 1.24 3.52 -1.75
CA HIS A 342 0.83 4.65 -2.53
C HIS A 342 2.09 5.37 -3.06
N HIS A 343 2.32 5.33 -4.37
CA HIS A 343 2.81 6.53 -5.05
C HIS A 343 1.70 7.57 -4.98
N LEU A 344 1.49 8.04 -3.76
CA LEU A 344 0.81 9.24 -3.43
C LEU A 344 1.80 9.96 -2.51
N ALA A 345 2.82 10.55 -3.12
CA ALA A 345 3.13 11.91 -2.72
C ALA A 345 1.91 12.78 -3.12
N MET A 346 0.82 12.66 -2.38
CA MET A 346 0.01 13.82 -2.09
C MET A 346 0.55 14.26 -0.75
N VAL A 347 1.45 15.21 -0.80
CA VAL A 347 1.36 16.22 0.22
C VAL A 347 0.21 17.09 -0.22
N ASN A 348 -0.81 17.12 0.61
CA ASN A 348 -1.69 18.27 0.63
C ASN A 348 -0.81 19.48 0.99
N SER A 349 -0.19 20.12 0.01
CA SER A 349 -0.45 21.54 -0.08
C SER A 349 -1.76 21.70 -0.82
N SER A 350 -2.86 21.69 -0.06
CA SER A 350 -3.82 22.76 -0.27
C SER A 350 -2.97 24.02 -0.46
N TRP A 351 -3.21 24.74 -1.55
CA TRP A 351 -2.43 25.88 -2.06
C TRP A 351 -1.45 25.55 -3.22
N THR A 352 -1.93 24.91 -4.29
CA THR A 352 -1.34 25.11 -5.64
C THR A 352 -1.51 26.57 -6.04
N LYS A 353 -0.67 27.13 -6.94
CA LYS A 353 -0.83 28.51 -7.42
C LYS A 353 -2.27 28.83 -7.85
N SER A 354 -2.93 27.90 -8.53
CA SER A 354 -4.33 28.03 -8.99
C SER A 354 -5.32 28.07 -7.82
N HIS A 355 -5.10 27.27 -6.78
CA HIS A 355 -5.83 27.33 -5.51
C HIS A 355 -5.54 28.63 -4.73
N ILE A 356 -4.32 29.15 -4.83
CA ILE A 356 -3.92 30.44 -4.25
C ILE A 356 -4.58 31.60 -5.02
N GLU A 357 -4.53 31.62 -6.34
CA GLU A 357 -5.16 32.69 -7.13
C GLU A 357 -6.70 32.67 -7.01
N ALA A 358 -7.31 31.49 -7.00
CA ALA A 358 -8.77 31.32 -6.87
C ALA A 358 -9.32 31.70 -5.48
N ILE A 359 -8.56 31.46 -4.40
CA ILE A 359 -9.01 31.74 -3.03
C ILE A 359 -8.52 33.11 -2.54
N TRP A 360 -7.37 33.61 -3.01
CA TRP A 360 -6.73 34.79 -2.41
C TRP A 360 -7.13 36.12 -3.04
N ARG A 361 -7.71 36.15 -4.25
CA ARG A 361 -8.16 37.38 -4.96
C ARG A 361 -7.19 38.57 -4.76
N ILE A 362 -5.88 38.32 -4.89
CA ILE A 362 -4.85 39.28 -4.50
C ILE A 362 -4.88 40.45 -5.51
N PRO A 363 -5.12 41.70 -5.07
CA PRO A 363 -4.96 42.87 -5.92
C PRO A 363 -3.48 43.09 -6.25
N GLU A 364 -3.16 43.74 -7.38
CA GLU A 364 -1.80 44.16 -7.70
C GLU A 364 -1.19 45.03 -6.56
N ARG A 365 -0.35 44.40 -5.72
CA ARG A 365 0.57 44.95 -4.67
C ARG A 365 -0.01 45.74 -3.50
N ILE A 366 0.49 45.45 -2.27
CA ILE A 366 0.83 46.42 -1.20
C ILE A 366 2.08 45.92 -0.40
N ARG A 367 2.83 46.81 0.28
CA ARG A 367 4.26 46.78 0.69
C ARG A 367 4.61 46.26 2.13
N ARG A 368 5.90 45.87 2.29
CA ARG A 368 6.86 45.73 3.45
C ARG A 368 6.48 44.90 4.68
N HIS A 369 7.26 43.83 5.01
CA HIS A 369 7.52 43.08 6.28
C HIS A 369 8.33 41.77 5.99
N PHE A 370 8.91 41.01 6.93
CA PHE A 370 9.48 39.66 6.65
C PHE A 370 8.61 38.58 7.34
N LEU A 371 8.21 37.51 6.65
CA LEU A 371 7.26 36.52 7.19
C LEU A 371 7.82 35.10 7.31
N LEU A 372 7.54 34.45 8.44
CA LEU A 372 7.86 33.05 8.72
C LEU A 372 6.59 32.25 9.01
N LYS A 373 6.39 31.10 8.35
CA LYS A 373 5.34 30.12 8.68
C LYS A 373 5.88 28.98 9.55
N TYR A 374 5.21 28.67 10.67
CA TYR A 374 5.53 27.56 11.57
C TYR A 374 4.42 26.50 11.55
N GLN A 375 4.66 25.35 10.94
CA GLN A 375 3.75 24.20 11.06
C GLN A 375 4.36 22.94 11.69
N GLN A 376 5.68 22.88 11.91
CA GLN A 376 6.31 21.79 12.68
C GLN A 376 7.48 22.35 13.50
N ILE A 377 7.32 22.44 14.82
CA ILE A 377 8.39 22.89 15.71
C ILE A 377 9.27 21.70 16.07
N LEU A 378 10.43 21.58 15.42
CA LEU A 378 11.59 20.85 15.93
C LEU A 378 12.84 21.71 15.74
N GLN A 379 13.57 21.95 16.84
CA GLN A 379 14.96 22.42 16.97
C GLN A 379 15.39 23.77 16.32
N PHE A 380 14.70 24.28 15.30
CA PHE A 380 15.18 25.37 14.44
C PHE A 380 14.73 26.78 14.84
N SER A 381 13.77 26.95 15.75
CA SER A 381 13.27 28.27 16.16
C SER A 381 14.31 29.13 16.88
N TYR A 382 15.29 28.52 17.56
CA TYR A 382 16.39 29.23 18.22
C TYR A 382 17.45 29.76 17.24
N LEU A 383 17.69 29.05 16.14
CA LEU A 383 18.61 29.49 15.09
C LEU A 383 18.05 30.71 14.34
N LEU A 384 16.73 30.80 14.16
CA LEU A 384 16.08 31.92 13.47
C LEU A 384 16.30 33.28 14.14
N LEU A 385 16.19 33.36 15.47
CA LEU A 385 16.52 34.59 16.20
C LEU A 385 18.01 34.95 16.09
N SER A 386 18.88 33.95 15.93
CA SER A 386 20.31 34.15 15.74
C SER A 386 20.62 34.75 14.36
N PHE A 387 19.89 34.34 13.31
CA PHE A 387 19.99 34.93 11.96
C PHE A 387 19.67 36.43 11.99
N VAL A 388 18.57 36.79 12.68
CA VAL A 388 18.11 38.18 12.81
C VAL A 388 19.06 39.02 13.64
N LEU A 389 19.50 38.50 14.79
CA LEU A 389 20.50 39.21 15.59
C LEU A 389 21.77 39.50 14.77
N ARG A 390 22.20 38.53 13.96
CA ARG A 390 23.41 38.66 13.15
C ARG A 390 23.22 39.62 11.98
N SER A 391 22.06 39.61 11.32
CA SER A 391 21.75 40.56 10.23
C SER A 391 21.63 41.99 10.76
N LEU A 392 20.97 42.20 11.89
CA LEU A 392 20.84 43.51 12.53
C LEU A 392 22.18 44.11 12.95
N LYS A 393 23.13 43.26 13.39
CA LYS A 393 24.52 43.69 13.67
C LYS A 393 25.29 44.09 12.42
N LYS A 394 24.90 43.61 11.24
CA LYS A 394 25.53 43.89 9.94
C LYS A 394 24.88 45.09 9.20
N LEU A 395 23.73 45.58 9.66
CA LEU A 395 23.03 46.71 9.04
C LEU A 395 23.56 48.05 9.57
N ASP A 396 23.79 48.98 8.65
CA ASP A 396 24.18 50.35 8.97
C ASP A 396 23.00 51.10 9.64
N ARG A 397 23.30 52.12 10.47
CA ARG A 397 22.29 52.81 11.29
C ARG A 397 21.23 53.57 10.47
N ASP A 398 21.54 53.89 9.23
CA ASP A 398 20.71 54.62 8.28
C ASP A 398 19.75 53.70 7.50
N VAL A 399 19.92 52.38 7.59
CA VAL A 399 19.03 51.41 6.94
C VAL A 399 17.88 51.03 7.87
N PRO A 400 16.61 51.07 7.41
CA PRO A 400 15.47 50.66 8.22
C PRO A 400 15.63 49.23 8.75
N ARG A 401 15.43 49.04 10.06
CA ARG A 401 15.54 47.71 10.68
C ARG A 401 14.37 46.83 10.19
N PRO A 402 14.64 45.62 9.69
CA PRO A 402 13.58 44.70 9.28
C PRO A 402 12.81 44.20 10.50
N LYS A 403 11.48 44.17 10.39
CA LYS A 403 10.60 43.51 11.35
C LYS A 403 10.40 42.05 10.94
N LEU A 404 10.65 41.12 11.87
CA LEU A 404 10.45 39.70 11.65
C LEU A 404 9.12 39.23 12.24
N GLN A 405 8.22 38.74 11.39
CA GLN A 405 6.90 38.29 11.80
C GLN A 405 6.87 36.75 11.84
N PHE A 406 6.71 36.22 13.04
CA PHE A 406 6.55 34.79 13.30
C PHE A 406 5.07 34.43 13.21
N VAL A 407 4.67 33.62 12.23
CA VAL A 407 3.26 33.23 12.05
C VAL A 407 3.14 31.71 12.16
N GLY A 408 2.36 31.22 13.12
CA GLY A 408 2.33 29.79 13.42
C GLY A 408 1.14 29.36 14.25
N SER A 409 0.87 28.06 14.26
CA SER A 409 -0.19 27.47 15.08
C SER A 409 0.36 26.68 16.25
N CYS A 410 -0.31 26.76 17.40
CA CYS A 410 -0.03 25.91 18.55
C CYS A 410 -1.13 24.86 18.66
N ARG A 411 -0.77 23.57 18.53
CA ARG A 411 -1.76 22.47 18.49
C ARG A 411 -2.00 21.84 19.86
N ASN A 412 -1.06 22.03 20.79
CA ASN A 412 -1.09 21.47 22.13
C ASN A 412 -0.26 22.36 23.08
N GLU A 413 -0.30 22.00 24.36
CA GLU A 413 0.43 22.72 25.42
C GLU A 413 1.95 22.76 25.18
N SER A 414 2.52 21.69 24.61
CA SER A 414 3.95 21.66 24.27
C SER A 414 4.32 22.69 23.18
N ASP A 415 3.47 22.89 22.18
CA ASP A 415 3.68 23.95 21.18
C ASP A 415 3.57 25.35 21.81
N GLU A 416 2.63 25.54 22.74
CA GLU A 416 2.47 26.80 23.48
C GLU A 416 3.71 27.11 24.33
N GLU A 417 4.22 26.14 25.09
CA GLU A 417 5.46 26.29 25.86
C GLU A 417 6.65 26.68 24.97
N ARG A 418 6.76 26.10 23.77
CA ARG A 418 7.83 26.42 22.82
C ARG A 418 7.70 27.85 22.30
N LEU A 419 6.49 28.32 22.01
CA LEU A 419 6.24 29.71 21.63
C LEU A 419 6.62 30.67 22.76
N GLN A 420 6.29 30.34 24.01
CA GLN A 420 6.66 31.17 25.16
C GLN A 420 8.19 31.23 25.36
N LYS A 421 8.89 30.10 25.24
CA LYS A 421 10.36 30.06 25.27
C LYS A 421 10.99 30.92 24.17
N LEU A 422 10.41 30.90 22.97
CA LEU A 422 10.89 31.70 21.84
C LEU A 422 10.68 33.20 22.07
N LYS A 423 9.52 33.60 22.61
CA LYS A 423 9.26 34.99 23.03
C LYS A 423 10.23 35.45 24.12
N ALA A 424 10.46 34.64 25.14
CA ALA A 424 11.41 34.93 26.21
C ALA A 424 12.84 35.11 25.66
N ARG A 425 13.25 34.26 24.72
CA ARG A 425 14.55 34.36 24.06
C ARG A 425 14.70 35.63 23.22
N ALA A 426 13.63 36.08 22.55
CA ALA A 426 13.66 37.35 21.81
C ALA A 426 13.93 38.54 22.74
N VAL A 427 13.31 38.57 23.93
CA VAL A 427 13.57 39.58 24.96
C VAL A 427 15.01 39.50 25.47
N GLU A 428 15.51 38.29 25.77
CA GLU A 428 16.90 38.09 26.22
C GLU A 428 17.93 38.62 25.20
N LEU A 429 17.64 38.44 23.91
CA LEU A 429 18.47 38.92 22.80
C LEU A 429 18.24 40.40 22.45
N LYS A 430 17.35 41.11 23.17
CA LYS A 430 16.95 42.50 22.89
C LYS A 430 16.40 42.71 21.48
N LEU A 431 15.62 41.74 21.00
CA LEU A 431 14.99 41.73 19.68
C LEU A 431 13.47 41.93 19.75
N ASP A 432 12.89 42.10 20.94
CA ASP A 432 11.45 42.19 21.16
C ASP A 432 10.77 43.37 20.45
N GLY A 433 11.52 44.42 20.12
CA GLY A 433 11.04 45.52 19.25
C GLY A 433 11.13 45.22 17.73
N ASP A 434 11.88 44.20 17.35
CA ASP A 434 12.16 43.81 15.96
C ASP A 434 11.42 42.53 15.55
N VAL A 435 10.74 41.84 16.49
CA VAL A 435 9.99 40.60 16.23
C VAL A 435 8.53 40.71 16.64
N GLU A 436 7.64 40.11 15.85
CA GLU A 436 6.21 40.03 16.13
C GLU A 436 5.75 38.57 16.07
N PHE A 437 4.83 38.16 16.93
CA PHE A 437 4.33 36.78 16.99
C PHE A 437 2.83 36.73 16.75
N TYR A 438 2.43 36.04 15.70
CA TYR A 438 1.05 35.81 15.29
C TYR A 438 0.70 34.33 15.50
N LYS A 439 0.09 34.04 16.66
CA LYS A 439 -0.37 32.69 17.03
C LYS A 439 -1.76 32.43 16.45
N ASN A 440 -1.94 31.30 15.77
CA ASN A 440 -3.22 30.86 15.20
C ASN A 440 -3.87 31.94 14.33
N ALA A 441 -3.06 32.66 13.55
CA ALA A 441 -3.52 33.73 12.67
C ALA A 441 -4.63 33.20 11.74
N MET A 442 -5.73 33.94 11.65
CA MET A 442 -6.79 33.59 10.72
C MET A 442 -6.25 33.69 9.29
N TYR A 443 -6.80 32.87 8.39
CA TYR A 443 -6.35 32.83 7.00
C TYR A 443 -6.23 34.22 6.34
N ARG A 444 -7.20 35.11 6.57
CA ARG A 444 -7.18 36.49 6.06
C ARG A 444 -6.00 37.32 6.58
N GLU A 445 -5.62 37.12 7.84
CA GLU A 445 -4.49 37.81 8.46
C GLU A 445 -3.18 37.27 7.89
N LEU A 446 -3.07 35.95 7.76
CA LEU A 446 -1.92 35.31 7.12
C LEU A 446 -1.71 35.81 5.68
N VAL A 447 -2.80 36.01 4.95
CA VAL A 447 -2.76 36.59 3.59
C VAL A 447 -2.17 37.99 3.58
N ALA A 448 -2.67 38.85 4.46
CA ALA A 448 -2.18 40.22 4.56
C ALA A 448 -0.72 40.27 4.98
N LEU A 449 -0.32 39.43 5.94
CA LEU A 449 1.06 39.37 6.41
C LEU A 449 2.00 38.89 5.29
N LEU A 450 1.62 37.87 4.50
CA LEU A 450 2.41 37.37 3.38
C LEU A 450 2.49 38.36 2.23
N GLY A 451 1.37 38.96 1.85
CA GLY A 451 1.31 39.93 0.75
C GLY A 451 2.08 41.21 1.05
N ASN A 452 2.21 41.57 2.33
CA ASN A 452 3.06 42.67 2.73
C ASN A 452 4.53 42.25 2.84
N ALA A 453 4.90 40.97 2.78
CA ALA A 453 6.28 40.57 3.06
C ALA A 453 7.26 40.83 1.89
N ASP A 454 8.43 41.40 2.17
CA ASP A 454 9.57 41.53 1.25
C ASP A 454 10.28 40.19 1.04
N ALA A 455 10.36 39.37 2.10
CA ALA A 455 10.97 38.05 2.05
C ALA A 455 10.33 37.07 3.03
N GLY A 456 10.39 35.79 2.67
CA GLY A 456 9.96 34.68 3.50
C GLY A 456 11.12 33.74 3.79
N MET A 457 11.22 33.27 5.03
CA MET A 457 12.34 32.44 5.46
C MET A 457 11.90 30.99 5.74
N HIS A 458 12.76 30.03 5.41
CA HIS A 458 12.55 28.62 5.71
C HIS A 458 13.85 27.94 6.14
N GLY A 459 13.88 27.44 7.38
CA GLY A 459 15.09 26.92 8.02
C GLY A 459 15.26 25.40 8.00
N MET A 460 14.26 24.64 7.57
CA MET A 460 14.28 23.18 7.70
C MET A 460 15.32 22.54 6.77
N ILE A 461 16.26 21.80 7.37
CA ILE A 461 17.19 20.91 6.65
C ILE A 461 16.40 19.77 6.04
N ASP A 462 16.78 19.40 4.82
CA ASP A 462 16.12 18.37 4.03
C ASP A 462 14.61 18.63 3.93
N GLU A 463 14.21 19.89 3.69
CA GLU A 463 12.82 20.20 3.36
C GLU A 463 12.46 19.55 2.02
N HIS A 464 11.59 18.56 2.04
CA HIS A 464 11.28 17.74 0.87
C HIS A 464 10.30 18.44 -0.09
N PHE A 465 9.35 19.22 0.44
CA PHE A 465 8.21 19.74 -0.33
C PHE A 465 8.26 21.24 -0.54
N GLY A 466 8.86 21.97 0.41
CA GLY A 466 9.11 23.41 0.31
C GLY A 466 7.83 24.24 0.09
N ILE A 467 6.69 23.78 0.60
CA ILE A 467 5.38 24.41 0.41
C ILE A 467 5.42 25.88 0.80
N SER A 468 5.93 26.19 2.00
CA SER A 468 6.04 27.57 2.46
C SER A 468 6.97 28.41 1.58
N VAL A 469 8.01 27.80 0.99
CA VAL A 469 8.92 28.47 0.05
C VAL A 469 8.17 28.87 -1.22
N VAL A 470 7.36 27.96 -1.77
CA VAL A 470 6.51 28.24 -2.94
C VAL A 470 5.42 29.28 -2.62
N GLU A 471 4.85 29.25 -1.41
CA GLU A 471 3.89 30.27 -0.96
C GLU A 471 4.52 31.67 -0.87
N TYR A 472 5.77 31.77 -0.40
CA TYR A 472 6.52 33.03 -0.42
C TYR A 472 6.67 33.53 -1.85
N MET A 473 7.14 32.64 -2.75
CA MET A 473 7.28 32.97 -4.17
C MET A 473 5.96 33.45 -4.77
N ALA A 474 4.84 32.74 -4.53
CA ALA A 474 3.52 33.08 -5.04
C ALA A 474 2.99 34.43 -4.49
N ALA A 475 3.25 34.72 -3.20
CA ALA A 475 2.91 35.99 -2.59
C ALA A 475 3.75 37.16 -3.11
N GLY A 476 4.87 36.89 -3.79
CA GLY A 476 5.84 37.89 -4.22
C GLY A 476 6.84 38.27 -3.14
N ALA A 477 6.97 37.45 -2.09
CA ALA A 477 8.05 37.53 -1.12
C ALA A 477 9.26 36.73 -1.62
N ILE A 478 10.46 37.28 -1.45
CA ILE A 478 11.70 36.60 -1.85
C ILE A 478 11.98 35.45 -0.86
N PRO A 479 12.07 34.19 -1.30
CA PRO A 479 12.40 33.08 -0.42
C PRO A 479 13.88 33.07 0.00
N ILE A 480 14.13 32.84 1.28
CA ILE A 480 15.43 32.45 1.84
C ILE A 480 15.24 31.07 2.47
N ALA A 481 15.79 30.03 1.85
CA ALA A 481 15.53 28.64 2.22
C ALA A 481 16.82 27.85 2.50
N HIS A 482 16.69 26.71 3.18
CA HIS A 482 17.87 25.89 3.48
C HIS A 482 18.49 25.31 2.20
N ASN A 483 19.82 25.23 2.14
CA ASN A 483 20.56 24.71 0.97
C ASN A 483 20.55 23.16 0.89
N SER A 484 19.36 22.56 0.93
CA SER A 484 19.16 21.11 0.88
C SER A 484 17.82 20.75 0.23
N ALA A 485 17.68 19.51 -0.24
CA ALA A 485 16.43 18.91 -0.73
C ALA A 485 15.63 19.83 -1.67
N GLY A 486 14.30 19.89 -1.54
CA GLY A 486 13.40 20.61 -2.46
C GLY A 486 13.85 22.05 -2.73
N PRO A 487 14.03 22.92 -1.71
CA PRO A 487 14.52 24.28 -1.92
C PRO A 487 15.72 24.39 -2.86
N LYS A 488 16.71 23.50 -2.72
CA LYS A 488 17.91 23.49 -3.57
C LYS A 488 17.69 22.84 -4.94
N MET A 489 16.89 21.79 -5.01
CA MET A 489 16.83 20.92 -6.18
C MET A 489 15.82 21.39 -7.22
N ASP A 490 14.67 21.92 -6.79
CA ASP A 490 13.56 22.23 -7.69
C ASP A 490 12.91 23.61 -7.45
N ILE A 491 12.94 24.15 -6.23
CA ILE A 491 12.20 25.39 -5.91
C ILE A 491 13.02 26.65 -6.14
N VAL A 492 14.15 26.86 -5.46
CA VAL A 492 14.92 28.11 -5.50
C VAL A 492 16.03 28.03 -6.55
N LEU A 493 15.64 27.88 -7.82
CA LEU A 493 16.56 27.96 -8.96
C LEU A 493 16.28 29.21 -9.80
N GLU A 494 17.20 29.54 -10.69
CA GLU A 494 17.02 30.65 -11.62
C GLU A 494 15.82 30.46 -12.55
N GLU A 495 15.17 31.56 -12.87
CA GLU A 495 14.08 31.64 -13.84
C GLU A 495 14.48 32.68 -14.89
N GLU A 496 14.71 32.23 -16.13
CA GLU A 496 15.18 33.07 -17.24
C GLU A 496 16.47 33.85 -16.93
N GLY A 497 17.42 33.21 -16.25
CA GLY A 497 18.69 33.80 -15.85
C GLY A 497 18.57 34.86 -14.74
N GLN A 498 17.41 34.96 -14.09
CA GLN A 498 17.21 35.77 -12.90
C GLN A 498 17.10 34.87 -11.66
N ARG A 499 17.79 35.26 -10.60
CA ARG A 499 17.66 34.59 -9.29
C ARG A 499 16.22 34.73 -8.79
N THR A 500 15.72 33.68 -8.14
CA THR A 500 14.38 33.65 -7.56
C THR A 500 14.39 33.69 -6.03
N GLY A 501 15.56 33.64 -5.40
CA GLY A 501 15.72 33.69 -3.95
C GLY A 501 17.15 33.37 -3.50
N PHE A 502 17.25 32.95 -2.24
CA PHE A 502 18.51 32.65 -1.55
C PHE A 502 18.47 31.25 -0.95
N LEU A 503 19.57 30.53 -1.08
CA LEU A 503 19.82 29.28 -0.36
C LEU A 503 20.90 29.54 0.69
N ALA A 504 20.70 29.01 1.89
CA ALA A 504 21.61 29.18 3.01
C ALA A 504 21.70 27.89 3.84
N GLU A 505 22.89 27.56 4.32
CA GLU A 505 23.16 26.41 5.19
C GLU A 505 23.55 26.87 6.61
N THR A 506 24.19 28.04 6.71
CA THR A 506 24.73 28.58 7.98
C THR A 506 23.98 29.82 8.47
N VAL A 507 24.10 30.12 9.77
CA VAL A 507 23.56 31.35 10.39
C VAL A 507 24.03 32.60 9.66
N GLU A 508 25.30 32.59 9.26
CA GLU A 508 25.96 33.67 8.54
C GLU A 508 25.35 33.91 7.16
N GLU A 509 25.09 32.84 6.40
CA GLU A 509 24.48 32.91 5.07
C GLU A 509 23.04 33.41 5.13
N TYR A 510 22.25 32.95 6.10
CA TYR A 510 20.89 33.49 6.32
C TYR A 510 20.94 34.99 6.65
N ALA A 511 21.89 35.40 7.49
CA ALA A 511 22.06 36.81 7.83
C ALA A 511 22.48 37.65 6.63
N GLU A 512 23.33 37.12 5.74
CA GLU A 512 23.76 37.78 4.51
C GLU A 512 22.63 37.94 3.51
N ALA A 513 21.83 36.90 3.31
CA ALA A 513 20.64 36.96 2.46
C ALA A 513 19.65 38.05 2.93
N ILE A 514 19.40 38.14 4.25
CA ILE A 514 18.54 39.20 4.82
C ILE A 514 19.11 40.58 4.51
N VAL A 515 20.41 40.79 4.77
CA VAL A 515 21.06 42.09 4.54
C VAL A 515 21.03 42.46 3.06
N GLU A 516 21.27 41.51 2.17
CA GLU A 516 21.21 41.73 0.72
C GLU A 516 19.82 42.18 0.29
N ILE A 517 18.76 41.48 0.71
CA ILE A 517 17.37 41.85 0.38
C ILE A 517 17.00 43.23 0.92
N VAL A 518 17.39 43.55 2.16
CA VAL A 518 17.12 44.86 2.78
C VAL A 518 17.83 45.98 2.01
N LYS A 519 19.09 45.78 1.60
CA LYS A 519 19.89 46.77 0.85
C LYS A 519 19.55 46.84 -0.64
N MET A 520 18.94 45.81 -1.20
CA MET A 520 18.55 45.73 -2.61
C MET A 520 17.56 46.84 -2.98
N LYS A 521 17.69 47.40 -4.20
CA LYS A 521 16.74 48.43 -4.66
C LYS A 521 15.35 47.83 -4.82
N GLU A 522 14.29 48.63 -4.59
CA GLU A 522 12.90 48.16 -4.74
C GLU A 522 12.66 47.56 -6.13
N THR A 523 13.20 48.16 -7.18
CA THR A 523 13.13 47.65 -8.56
C THR A 523 13.77 46.27 -8.75
N GLU A 524 14.88 46.00 -8.06
CA GLU A 524 15.59 44.71 -8.13
C GLU A 524 14.85 43.64 -7.34
N ARG A 525 14.37 43.97 -6.13
CA ARG A 525 13.53 43.07 -5.34
C ARG A 525 12.27 42.66 -6.10
N LEU A 526 11.62 43.61 -6.76
CA LEU A 526 10.41 43.36 -7.52
C LEU A 526 10.65 42.46 -8.73
N LYS A 527 11.79 42.61 -9.41
CA LYS A 527 12.21 41.71 -10.49
C LYS A 527 12.45 40.29 -9.97
N MET A 528 13.19 40.14 -8.87
CA MET A 528 13.43 38.85 -8.23
C MET A 528 12.12 38.18 -7.80
N ALA A 529 11.20 38.94 -7.19
CA ALA A 529 9.89 38.46 -6.78
C ALA A 529 8.99 38.09 -7.97
N GLU A 530 9.08 38.80 -9.09
CA GLU A 530 8.38 38.46 -10.33
C GLU A 530 8.91 37.16 -10.94
N SER A 531 10.24 37.01 -11.02
CA SER A 531 10.89 35.76 -11.44
C SER A 531 10.52 34.60 -10.51
N ALA A 532 10.48 34.84 -9.19
CA ALA A 532 10.03 33.86 -8.20
C ALA A 532 8.55 33.45 -8.42
N ARG A 533 7.64 34.41 -8.64
CA ARG A 533 6.23 34.15 -8.97
C ARG A 533 6.07 33.36 -10.28
N LYS A 534 6.88 33.71 -11.28
CA LYS A 534 6.89 33.01 -12.56
C LYS A 534 7.33 31.57 -12.36
N ARG A 535 8.40 31.35 -11.61
CA ARG A 535 8.86 30.01 -11.25
C ARG A 535 7.81 29.22 -10.45
N ALA A 536 7.12 29.87 -9.53
CA ALA A 536 6.05 29.25 -8.75
C ALA A 536 4.92 28.66 -9.63
N THR A 537 4.76 29.15 -10.88
CA THR A 537 3.80 28.58 -11.84
C THR A 537 4.10 27.13 -12.22
N ARG A 538 5.35 26.68 -12.06
CA ARG A 538 5.75 25.29 -12.29
C ARG A 538 5.06 24.33 -11.32
N PHE A 539 4.63 24.83 -10.16
CA PHE A 539 3.92 24.10 -9.11
C PHE A 539 2.40 24.38 -9.15
N SER A 540 1.85 24.76 -10.31
CA SER A 540 0.42 24.98 -10.51
C SER A 540 -0.32 23.71 -10.94
N GLU A 541 -1.63 23.65 -10.69
CA GLU A 541 -2.50 22.56 -11.17
C GLU A 541 -2.51 22.47 -12.69
N GLN A 542 -2.51 23.62 -13.36
CA GLN A 542 -2.48 23.67 -14.82
C GLN A 542 -1.19 23.05 -15.34
N ARG A 543 -0.03 23.48 -14.81
CA ARG A 543 1.25 22.93 -15.22
C ARG A 543 1.33 21.44 -14.93
N PHE A 544 0.88 21.02 -13.75
CA PHE A 544 0.76 19.60 -13.41
C PHE A 544 -0.11 18.85 -14.42
N SER A 545 -1.28 19.38 -14.78
CA SER A 545 -2.16 18.74 -15.76
C SER A 545 -1.52 18.66 -17.14
N GLU A 546 -0.81 19.70 -17.58
CA GLU A 546 -0.11 19.74 -18.87
C GLU A 546 1.06 18.76 -18.91
N ASP A 547 1.89 18.76 -17.87
CA ASP A 547 3.04 17.85 -17.73
C ASP A 547 2.55 16.40 -17.60
N PHE A 548 1.47 16.16 -16.83
CA PHE A 548 0.83 14.85 -16.73
C PHE A 548 0.28 14.39 -18.07
N LYS A 549 -0.49 15.24 -18.76
CA LYS A 549 -0.99 14.95 -20.12
C LYS A 549 0.14 14.67 -21.10
N THR A 550 1.23 15.42 -21.02
CA THR A 550 2.41 15.24 -21.86
C THR A 550 3.12 13.94 -21.55
N ALA A 551 3.30 13.60 -20.28
CA ALA A 551 3.93 12.38 -19.82
C ALA A 551 3.13 11.13 -20.21
N ILE A 552 1.79 11.20 -20.18
CA ILE A 552 0.93 10.08 -20.59
C ILE A 552 0.63 10.06 -22.10
N ARG A 553 0.90 11.14 -22.85
CA ARG A 553 0.60 11.22 -24.30
C ARG A 553 1.23 10.08 -25.12
N PRO A 554 2.51 9.69 -24.91
CA PRO A 554 3.12 8.59 -25.64
C PRO A 554 2.39 7.26 -25.43
N VAL A 555 1.80 7.04 -24.25
CA VAL A 555 1.02 5.85 -23.90
C VAL A 555 -0.27 5.75 -24.73
N PHE A 556 -0.85 6.89 -25.14
CA PHE A 556 -2.08 6.93 -25.94
C PHE A 556 -1.85 7.08 -27.45
N THR A 557 -0.62 7.36 -27.90
CA THR A 557 -0.31 7.61 -29.33
C THR A 557 0.50 6.51 -30.02
N SER A 558 0.86 5.43 -29.32
CA SER A 558 1.69 4.34 -29.87
C SER A 558 0.99 3.41 -30.87
N ASP A 559 -0.32 3.55 -31.12
CA ASP A 559 -1.09 2.63 -31.98
C ASP A 559 -1.59 3.20 -33.33
N LEU A 560 -1.07 4.33 -33.83
CA LEU A 560 -1.56 4.91 -35.11
C LEU A 560 -0.52 5.16 -36.20
N LYS A 561 0.68 4.57 -36.14
CA LYS A 561 1.67 4.67 -37.24
C LYS A 561 2.34 3.34 -37.65
N SER A 562 1.64 2.23 -37.51
CA SER A 562 2.02 0.97 -38.18
C SER A 562 0.80 0.30 -38.79
N GLN A 563 0.30 0.87 -39.89
CA GLN A 563 -0.50 0.23 -40.94
C GLN A 563 -0.96 1.31 -41.91
N TYR A 564 -0.12 1.64 -42.90
CA TYR A 564 -0.51 1.93 -44.29
C TYR A 564 0.73 1.79 -45.18
#